data_AF-A0A6S6SIW4-F1
#
_entry.id   AF-A0A6S6SIW4-F1
#
_cell.length_a   1.000
_cell.length_b   1.000
_cell.length_c   1.000
_cell.angle_alpha   90.00
_cell.angle_beta   90.00
_cell.angle_gamma   90.00
#
_symmetry.space_group_name_H-M   'P 1'
#
loop_
_entity.id
_entity.type
_entity.pdbx_description
1 polymer ?
#
loop_
_entity_poly.entity_id
_entity_poly.type
_entity_poly.pdbx_seq_one_letter_code
_entity_poly.pdbx_strand_id
1 'polypeptide(L)'
;MPSVNQVSDLIENPENFEDEQRFKMTIIALISPIIEINEKNFSLYAKVFNTNLNIEENEFISLKKLLAKDNRSTDEKIDYIKKELGNNVYQIMQFLKILNRIIIVNGCKQKSYFQFENIRDTFLKEFY
;
A
#
# COMPACT_ATOMS: atom_id res chain seq x y z
N MET A 1 18.82 11.75 11.34
CA MET A 1 17.41 11.81 10.90
C MET A 1 17.22 10.69 9.88
N PRO A 2 16.38 9.67 10.11
CA PRO A 2 16.10 8.69 9.08
C PRO A 2 15.20 9.35 8.01
N SER A 3 15.66 9.34 6.77
CA SER A 3 14.98 9.94 5.63
C SER A 3 13.73 9.13 5.24
N VAL A 4 12.88 9.74 4.42
CA VAL A 4 11.71 9.12 3.76
C VAL A 4 12.08 7.83 2.98
N ASN A 5 13.37 7.53 2.83
CA ASN A 5 13.87 6.40 2.06
C ASN A 5 13.65 5.03 2.72
N GLN A 6 13.37 4.87 4.02
CA GLN A 6 13.34 3.51 4.61
C GLN A 6 12.19 2.59 4.16
N VAL A 7 11.08 3.13 3.66
CA VAL A 7 10.05 2.30 2.98
C VAL A 7 10.53 1.87 1.60
N SER A 8 11.32 2.70 0.93
CA SER A 8 12.06 2.35 -0.30
C SER A 8 13.24 1.42 -0.02
N ASP A 9 13.93 1.56 1.12
CA ASP A 9 15.10 0.74 1.50
C ASP A 9 14.69 -0.69 1.92
N LEU A 10 13.43 -0.88 2.35
CA LEU A 10 12.81 -2.22 2.53
C LEU A 10 12.47 -2.88 1.19
N ILE A 11 12.25 -2.08 0.14
CA ILE A 11 12.07 -2.55 -1.25
C ILE A 11 13.44 -2.82 -1.89
N GLU A 12 14.49 -2.10 -1.50
CA GLU A 12 15.84 -2.22 -2.07
C GLU A 12 16.73 -3.32 -1.42
N ASN A 13 16.27 -4.03 -0.38
CA ASN A 13 17.02 -5.14 0.22
C ASN A 13 16.73 -6.48 -0.49
N PRO A 14 17.64 -6.99 -1.35
CA PRO A 14 17.33 -8.07 -2.31
C PRO A 14 17.37 -9.49 -1.73
N GLU A 15 17.48 -9.67 -0.41
CA GLU A 15 17.66 -11.01 0.18
C GLU A 15 16.39 -11.88 0.14
N ASN A 16 15.24 -11.37 -0.36
CA ASN A 16 14.12 -12.21 -0.81
C ASN A 16 13.23 -11.49 -1.84
N PHE A 17 13.49 -11.71 -3.13
CA PHE A 17 12.66 -11.19 -4.24
C PHE A 17 11.18 -11.62 -4.16
N GLU A 18 10.90 -12.79 -3.56
CA GLU A 18 9.52 -13.25 -3.30
C GLU A 18 8.82 -12.42 -2.21
N ASP A 19 9.54 -11.91 -1.21
CA ASP A 19 8.97 -11.12 -0.12
C ASP A 19 8.62 -9.70 -0.60
N GLU A 20 9.44 -9.11 -1.47
CA GLU A 20 9.15 -7.80 -2.09
C GLU A 20 7.88 -7.84 -2.95
N GLN A 21 7.76 -8.83 -3.85
CA GLN A 21 6.56 -8.99 -4.67
C GLN A 21 5.32 -9.24 -3.81
N ARG A 22 5.44 -10.07 -2.77
CA ARG A 22 4.34 -10.35 -1.85
C ARG A 22 3.92 -9.11 -1.05
N PHE A 23 4.88 -8.28 -0.65
CA PHE A 23 4.60 -7.02 0.02
C PHE A 23 3.87 -6.04 -0.89
N LYS A 24 4.39 -5.78 -2.10
CA LYS A 24 3.74 -4.93 -3.09
C LYS A 24 2.35 -5.44 -3.46
N MET A 25 2.19 -6.75 -3.66
CA MET A 25 0.89 -7.38 -3.90
C MET A 25 -0.08 -7.12 -2.73
N THR A 26 0.37 -7.29 -1.49
CA THR A 26 -0.46 -7.07 -0.29
C THR A 26 -0.90 -5.61 -0.20
N ILE A 27 -0.02 -4.65 -0.54
CA ILE A 27 -0.34 -3.23 -0.59
C ILE A 27 -1.42 -2.95 -1.64
N ILE A 28 -1.28 -3.47 -2.87
CA ILE A 28 -2.28 -3.30 -3.93
C ILE A 28 -3.62 -3.93 -3.51
N ALA A 29 -3.58 -5.11 -2.88
CA ALA A 29 -4.75 -5.80 -2.36
C ALA A 29 -5.51 -4.94 -1.34
N LEU A 30 -4.76 -4.22 -0.49
CA LEU A 30 -5.31 -3.33 0.52
C LEU A 30 -5.86 -2.02 -0.07
N ILE A 31 -5.24 -1.50 -1.13
CA ILE A 31 -5.66 -0.25 -1.79
C ILE A 31 -6.85 -0.47 -2.72
N SER A 32 -7.01 -1.66 -3.31
CA SER A 32 -8.04 -1.95 -4.30
C SER A 32 -9.49 -1.67 -3.85
N PRO A 33 -9.88 -1.91 -2.57
CA PRO A 33 -11.18 -1.49 -2.03
C PRO A 33 -11.33 0.03 -1.89
N ILE A 34 -10.21 0.74 -1.71
CA ILE A 34 -10.18 2.20 -1.55
C ILE A 34 -10.45 2.89 -2.88
N ILE A 35 -9.76 2.45 -3.94
CA ILE A 35 -9.83 3.05 -5.26
C ILE A 35 -9.86 2.01 -6.38
N GLU A 36 -10.70 2.25 -7.38
CA GLU A 36 -10.75 1.44 -8.60
C GLU A 36 -9.65 1.88 -9.57
N ILE A 37 -8.44 1.38 -9.37
CA ILE A 37 -7.34 1.59 -10.33
C ILE A 37 -7.43 0.53 -11.42
N ASN A 38 -7.30 0.93 -12.68
CA ASN A 38 -7.16 0.06 -13.83
C ASN A 38 -6.20 0.69 -14.85
N GLU A 39 -5.90 -0.03 -15.93
CA GLU A 39 -5.00 0.42 -16.99
C GLU A 39 -5.35 1.80 -17.56
N LYS A 40 -6.64 2.18 -17.56
CA LYS A 40 -7.09 3.47 -18.11
C LYS A 40 -6.82 4.65 -17.19
N ASN A 41 -6.65 4.42 -15.89
CA ASN A 41 -6.49 5.48 -14.89
C ASN A 41 -5.22 5.33 -14.02
N PHE A 42 -4.36 4.34 -14.29
CA PHE A 42 -3.11 4.17 -13.55
C PHE A 42 -2.23 5.43 -13.62
N SER A 43 -2.18 6.10 -14.77
CA SER A 43 -1.43 7.34 -14.97
C SER A 43 -1.75 8.44 -13.96
N LEU A 44 -2.98 8.49 -13.44
CA LEU A 44 -3.38 9.43 -12.39
C LEU A 44 -2.63 9.16 -11.08
N TYR A 45 -2.35 7.89 -10.78
CA TYR A 45 -1.72 7.44 -9.55
C TYR A 45 -0.23 7.13 -9.71
N ALA A 46 0.28 7.06 -10.95
CA ALA A 46 1.63 6.62 -11.29
C ALA A 46 2.71 7.32 -10.46
N LYS A 47 2.56 8.62 -10.19
CA LYS A 47 3.52 9.34 -9.32
C LYS A 47 3.59 8.76 -7.92
N VAL A 48 2.46 8.41 -7.31
CA VAL A 48 2.45 7.82 -5.96
C VAL A 48 2.97 6.38 -6.00
N PHE A 49 2.55 5.57 -6.97
CA PHE A 49 3.01 4.19 -7.10
C PHE A 49 4.51 4.09 -7.40
N ASN A 50 5.01 4.83 -8.40
CA ASN A 50 6.41 4.79 -8.78
C ASN A 50 7.30 5.40 -7.68
N THR A 51 6.96 6.59 -7.17
CA THR A 51 7.86 7.30 -6.25
C THR A 51 7.78 6.79 -4.81
N ASN A 52 6.63 6.30 -4.35
CA ASN A 52 6.46 5.92 -2.94
C ASN A 52 6.35 4.42 -2.70
N LEU A 53 5.99 3.63 -3.72
CA LEU A 53 5.84 2.19 -3.60
C LEU A 53 6.77 1.41 -4.53
N ASN A 54 7.52 2.09 -5.40
CA ASN A 54 8.35 1.48 -6.44
C ASN A 54 7.59 0.42 -7.26
N ILE A 55 6.34 0.73 -7.63
CA ILE A 55 5.48 -0.13 -8.44
C ILE A 55 5.24 0.57 -9.77
N GLU A 56 5.77 0.00 -10.85
CA GLU A 56 5.51 0.49 -12.21
C GLU A 56 4.15 0.02 -12.74
N GLU A 57 3.67 0.61 -13.84
CA GLU A 57 2.37 0.26 -14.43
C GLU A 57 2.28 -1.22 -14.83
N ASN A 58 3.30 -1.74 -15.52
CA ASN A 58 3.35 -3.14 -15.96
C ASN A 58 3.37 -4.11 -14.77
N GLU A 59 4.09 -3.74 -13.71
CA GLU A 59 4.15 -4.50 -12.46
C GLU A 59 2.79 -4.47 -11.74
N PHE A 60 2.17 -3.29 -11.63
CA PHE A 60 0.84 -3.13 -11.05
C PHE A 60 -0.20 -4.01 -11.74
N ILE A 61 -0.24 -4.00 -13.08
CA ILE A 61 -1.17 -4.82 -13.87
C ILE A 61 -0.94 -6.30 -13.60
N SER A 62 0.32 -6.72 -13.52
CA SER A 62 0.71 -8.11 -13.25
C SER A 62 0.29 -8.55 -11.84
N LEU A 63 0.62 -7.74 -10.82
CA LEU A 63 0.24 -7.99 -9.42
C LEU A 63 -1.28 -7.98 -9.24
N LYS A 64 -2.00 -7.08 -9.91
CA LYS A 64 -3.45 -7.01 -9.85
C LYS A 64 -4.13 -8.28 -10.39
N LYS A 65 -3.57 -8.93 -11.42
CA LYS A 65 -4.07 -10.23 -11.91
C LYS A 65 -3.91 -11.34 -10.88
N LEU A 66 -2.89 -11.27 -10.03
CA LEU A 66 -2.65 -12.23 -8.96
C LEU A 66 -3.59 -12.04 -7.77
N LEU A 67 -4.12 -10.82 -7.55
CA LEU A 67 -5.05 -10.52 -6.46
C LEU A 67 -6.33 -11.35 -6.47
N ALA A 68 -6.77 -11.85 -7.64
CA ALA A 68 -7.92 -12.74 -7.73
C ALA A 68 -7.77 -14.02 -6.88
N LYS A 69 -6.54 -14.34 -6.43
CA LYS A 69 -6.22 -15.49 -5.59
C LYS A 69 -5.97 -15.12 -4.11
N ASP A 70 -5.94 -13.83 -3.76
CA ASP A 70 -5.66 -13.38 -2.39
C ASP A 70 -6.94 -13.32 -1.54
N ASN A 71 -7.17 -14.40 -0.79
CA ASN A 71 -8.36 -14.56 0.06
C ASN A 71 -8.17 -14.04 1.49
N ARG A 72 -7.03 -13.42 1.82
CA ARG A 72 -6.79 -12.85 3.15
C ARG A 72 -7.83 -11.79 3.48
N SER A 73 -8.22 -11.66 4.73
CA SER A 73 -9.00 -10.54 5.25
C SER A 73 -8.20 -9.21 5.20
N THR A 74 -8.89 -8.09 5.39
CA THR A 74 -8.21 -6.77 5.53
C THR A 74 -7.26 -6.77 6.72
N ASP A 75 -7.66 -7.35 7.85
CA ASP A 75 -6.86 -7.40 9.08
C ASP A 75 -5.58 -8.22 8.85
N GLU A 76 -5.67 -9.40 8.23
CA GLU A 76 -4.49 -10.22 7.90
C GLU A 76 -3.51 -9.51 6.95
N LYS A 77 -4.01 -8.69 6.02
CA LYS A 77 -3.17 -7.87 5.13
C LYS A 77 -2.46 -6.75 5.92
N ILE A 78 -3.16 -6.13 6.86
CA ILE A 78 -2.62 -5.08 7.72
C ILE A 78 -1.55 -5.66 8.65
N ASP A 79 -1.80 -6.80 9.28
CA ASP A 79 -0.86 -7.48 10.16
C ASP A 79 0.42 -7.87 9.41
N TYR A 80 0.26 -8.38 8.18
CA TYR A 80 1.39 -8.64 7.30
C TYR A 80 2.21 -7.37 7.03
N ILE A 81 1.57 -6.27 6.60
CA ILE A 81 2.28 -5.01 6.33
C ILE A 81 2.96 -4.47 7.58
N LYS A 82 2.31 -4.50 8.74
CA LYS A 82 2.90 -4.08 10.02
C LYS A 82 4.17 -4.89 10.33
N LYS A 83 4.13 -6.20 10.13
CA LYS A 83 5.29 -7.09 10.34
C LYS A 83 6.45 -6.73 9.40
N GLU A 84 6.19 -6.50 8.12
CA GLU A 84 7.22 -6.08 7.15
C GLU A 84 7.78 -4.69 7.48
N LEU A 85 6.97 -3.81 8.07
CA LEU A 85 7.41 -2.52 8.62
C LEU A 85 7.99 -2.64 10.05
N GLY A 86 8.38 -3.84 10.49
CA GLY A 86 9.00 -4.09 11.80
C GLY A 86 8.18 -3.63 13.00
N ASN A 87 6.86 -3.50 12.86
CA ASN A 87 5.94 -2.87 13.82
C ASN A 87 6.38 -1.46 14.28
N ASN A 88 7.15 -0.77 13.44
CA ASN A 88 7.68 0.54 13.76
C ASN A 88 6.61 1.62 13.50
N VAL A 89 6.19 2.32 14.56
CA VAL A 89 5.13 3.36 14.49
C VAL A 89 5.44 4.42 13.44
N TYR A 90 6.69 4.88 13.34
CA TYR A 90 7.07 5.88 12.36
C TYR A 90 6.91 5.36 10.92
N GLN A 91 7.34 4.12 10.64
CA GLN A 91 7.18 3.51 9.33
C GLN A 91 5.70 3.28 8.98
N ILE A 92 4.89 2.84 9.94
CA ILE A 92 3.43 2.71 9.79
C ILE A 92 2.81 4.07 9.44
N MET A 93 3.22 5.16 10.13
CA MET A 93 2.72 6.51 9.82
C MET A 93 3.14 6.97 8.42
N GLN A 94 4.36 6.65 7.97
CA GLN A 94 4.79 6.95 6.60
C GLN A 94 3.95 6.17 5.57
N PHE A 95 3.65 4.90 5.84
CA PHE A 95 2.78 4.10 4.98
C PHE A 95 1.36 4.67 4.88
N LEU A 96 0.74 5.01 6.02
CA LEU A 96 -0.58 5.65 6.06
C LEU A 96 -0.59 7.00 5.32
N LYS A 97 0.51 7.77 5.36
CA LYS A 97 0.66 9.00 4.58
C LYS A 97 0.65 8.74 3.07
N ILE A 98 1.22 7.63 2.61
CA ILE A 98 1.16 7.21 1.20
C ILE A 98 -0.28 6.89 0.81
N LEU A 99 -1.01 6.11 1.63
CA LEU A 99 -2.43 5.83 1.40
C LEU A 99 -3.28 7.10 1.35
N ASN A 100 -3.01 8.06 2.23
CA ASN A 100 -3.72 9.35 2.21
C ASN A 100 -3.44 10.14 0.92
N ARG A 101 -2.22 10.10 0.37
CA ARG A 101 -1.91 10.73 -0.94
C ARG A 101 -2.74 10.12 -2.07
N ILE A 102 -2.95 8.81 -2.03
CA ILE A 102 -3.79 8.09 -3.00
C ILE A 102 -5.23 8.63 -2.96
N ILE A 103 -5.77 8.87 -1.76
CA ILE A 103 -7.11 9.46 -1.58
C ILE A 103 -7.21 10.87 -2.15
N ILE A 104 -6.21 11.70 -1.87
CA ILE A 104 -6.14 13.08 -2.40
C ILE A 104 -6.13 13.06 -3.92
N VAL A 105 -5.32 12.18 -4.53
CA VAL A 105 -5.24 12.02 -5.99
C VAL A 105 -6.57 11.54 -6.59
N ASN A 106 -7.31 10.68 -5.88
CA ASN A 106 -8.66 10.26 -6.27
C ASN A 106 -9.74 11.36 -6.03
N GLY A 107 -9.35 12.56 -5.60
CA GLY A 107 -10.25 13.69 -5.39
C GLY A 107 -11.11 13.58 -4.13
N CYS A 108 -10.65 12.85 -3.11
CA CYS A 108 -11.33 12.74 -1.81
C CYS A 108 -12.80 12.29 -1.91
N LYS A 109 -13.11 11.38 -2.85
CA LYS A 109 -14.46 10.79 -2.95
C LYS A 109 -14.86 10.16 -1.62
N GLN A 110 -16.08 10.47 -1.16
CA GLN A 110 -16.57 10.04 0.15
C GLN A 110 -16.42 8.52 0.40
N LYS A 111 -16.80 7.69 -0.59
CA LYS A 111 -16.67 6.23 -0.50
C LYS A 111 -15.21 5.79 -0.28
N SER A 112 -14.28 6.35 -1.05
CA SER A 112 -12.86 6.03 -0.94
C SER A 112 -12.27 6.53 0.38
N TYR A 113 -12.66 7.72 0.81
CA TYR A 113 -12.23 8.26 2.11
C TYR A 113 -12.67 7.37 3.26
N PHE A 114 -13.95 6.95 3.29
CA PHE A 114 -14.48 6.04 4.31
C PHE A 114 -13.73 4.70 4.36
N GLN A 115 -13.41 4.12 3.20
CA GLN A 115 -12.61 2.88 3.14
C GLN A 115 -11.19 3.09 3.68
N PHE A 116 -10.58 4.24 3.38
CA PHE A 116 -9.28 4.60 3.94
C PHE A 116 -9.35 4.79 5.47
N GLU A 117 -10.39 5.42 6.00
CA GLU A 117 -10.55 5.58 7.46
C GLU A 117 -10.63 4.23 8.16
N ASN A 118 -11.42 3.29 7.65
CA ASN A 118 -11.49 1.94 8.22
C ASN A 118 -10.11 1.26 8.24
N ILE A 119 -9.35 1.36 7.14
CA ILE A 119 -7.99 0.78 7.07
C ILE A 119 -7.03 1.48 8.04
N ARG A 120 -7.06 2.83 8.08
CA ARG A 120 -6.27 3.64 9.01
C ARG A 120 -6.55 3.24 10.45
N ASP A 121 -7.81 3.14 10.83
CA ASP A 121 -8.21 2.87 12.20
C ASP A 121 -7.82 1.44 12.60
N THR A 122 -7.88 0.46 11.69
CA THR A 122 -7.33 -0.88 11.94
C THR A 122 -5.82 -0.88 12.13
N PHE A 123 -5.05 -0.11 11.33
CA PHE A 123 -3.62 0.07 11.59
C PHE A 123 -3.36 0.64 12.98
N LEU A 124 -4.20 1.58 13.42
CA LEU A 124 -4.00 2.34 14.64
C LEU A 124 -4.58 1.72 15.90
N LYS A 125 -5.37 0.65 15.77
CA LYS A 125 -6.13 0.02 16.87
C LYS A 125 -5.29 -0.34 18.11
N GLU A 126 -4.01 -0.61 17.93
CA GLU A 126 -3.09 -1.02 19.01
C GLU A 126 -2.35 0.16 19.67
N PHE A 127 -2.50 1.38 19.14
CA PHE A 127 -1.90 2.60 19.70
C PHE A 127 -2.87 3.42 20.57
N TYR A 128 -4.14 2.99 20.63
CA TYR A 128 -5.22 3.58 21.43
C TYR A 128 -5.65 2.59 22.51
#